data_AF-A0A4R0QWY5-F1
#
_entry.id   AF-A0A4R0QWY5-F1
#
_cell.length_a   1.000
_cell.length_b   1.000
_cell.length_c   1.000
_cell.angle_alpha   90.00
_cell.angle_beta   90.00
_cell.angle_gamma   90.00
#
_symmetry.space_group_name_H-M   'P 1'
#
loop_
_entity.id
_entity.type
_entity.pdbx_description
1 polymer ?
#
loop_
_entity_poly.entity_id
_entity_poly.type
_entity_poly.pdbx_seq_one_letter_code
_entity_poly.pdbx_strand_id
1 'polypeptide(L)'
;MSDFIFDDSQATTLTGEQAQEFAHHILMQAADDAPTIEEAVLRLTSGRPRVHDTDETVTVNTRFPKTLVDWLDSQAEKLGITRSQLLRNITYNAMRTA
;
A
#
# COMPACT_ATOMS: atom_id res chain seq x y z
N MET A 1 21.08 -11.56 -24.84
CA MET A 1 19.94 -10.62 -24.74
C MET A 1 19.59 -10.27 -26.17
N SER A 2 18.48 -10.77 -26.69
CA SER A 2 18.01 -10.47 -28.04
C SER A 2 17.25 -9.16 -28.00
N ASP A 3 17.72 -8.17 -28.75
CA ASP A 3 17.02 -6.91 -28.96
C ASP A 3 15.64 -7.20 -29.56
N PHE A 4 14.59 -6.80 -28.84
CA PHE A 4 13.23 -6.89 -29.34
C PHE A 4 13.04 -5.81 -30.41
N ILE A 5 13.19 -6.20 -31.68
CA ILE A 5 12.89 -5.35 -32.83
C ILE A 5 11.39 -5.47 -33.10
N PHE A 6 10.66 -4.37 -32.86
CA PHE A 6 9.23 -4.28 -33.18
C PHE A 6 9.05 -4.31 -34.69
N ASP A 7 8.34 -5.32 -35.21
CA ASP A 7 8.06 -5.50 -36.64
C ASP A 7 6.72 -4.83 -37.01
N ASP A 8 6.80 -3.65 -37.62
CA ASP A 8 5.66 -2.85 -38.05
C ASP A 8 4.74 -3.58 -39.06
N SER A 9 5.22 -4.63 -39.73
CA SER A 9 4.40 -5.41 -40.68
C SER A 9 3.35 -6.30 -40.00
N GLN A 10 3.48 -6.52 -38.69
CA GLN A 10 2.52 -7.23 -37.83
C GLN A 10 1.46 -6.30 -37.23
N ALA A 11 1.50 -4.99 -37.51
CA ALA A 11 0.48 -4.05 -37.06
C ALA A 11 -0.83 -4.33 -37.81
N THR A 12 -1.64 -5.23 -37.25
CA THR A 12 -3.00 -5.52 -37.73
C THR A 12 -3.77 -4.21 -37.80
N THR A 13 -4.26 -3.84 -38.98
CA THR A 13 -5.09 -2.65 -39.19
C THR A 13 -6.43 -2.83 -38.50
N LEU A 14 -6.48 -2.56 -37.20
CA LEU A 14 -7.72 -2.34 -36.48
C LEU A 14 -8.34 -1.06 -37.05
N THR A 15 -9.65 -1.05 -37.28
CA THR A 15 -10.36 0.20 -37.59
C THR A 15 -10.20 1.17 -36.40
N GLY A 16 -10.37 2.48 -36.62
CA GLY A 16 -10.17 3.47 -35.55
C GLY A 16 -10.96 3.17 -34.27
N GLU A 17 -12.17 2.63 -34.41
CA GLU A 17 -13.03 2.20 -33.30
C GLU A 17 -12.49 0.94 -32.60
N GLN A 18 -12.07 -0.07 -33.36
CA GLN A 18 -11.49 -1.31 -32.81
C GLN A 18 -10.15 -1.06 -32.11
N ALA A 19 -9.33 -0.15 -32.64
CA ALA A 19 -8.07 0.24 -32.02
C ALA A 19 -8.32 0.96 -30.68
N GLN A 20 -9.37 1.78 -30.62
CA GLN A 20 -9.74 2.50 -29.42
C GLN A 20 -10.27 1.56 -28.32
N GLU A 21 -11.14 0.61 -28.66
CA GLU A 21 -11.61 -0.42 -27.72
C GLU A 21 -10.46 -1.28 -27.20
N PHE A 22 -9.52 -1.66 -28.08
CA PHE A 22 -8.36 -2.44 -27.69
C PHE A 22 -7.42 -1.65 -26.75
N ALA A 23 -7.18 -0.37 -27.03
CA ALA A 23 -6.40 0.50 -26.16
C ALA A 23 -7.06 0.71 -24.79
N HIS A 24 -8.38 0.88 -24.76
CA HIS A 24 -9.16 0.97 -23.52
C HIS A 24 -9.01 -0.30 -22.68
N HIS A 25 -9.11 -1.47 -23.30
CA HIS A 25 -8.96 -2.76 -22.62
C HIS A 25 -7.55 -2.92 -22.02
N ILE A 26 -6.50 -2.58 -22.76
CA ILE A 26 -5.12 -2.61 -22.25
C ILE A 26 -4.95 -1.68 -21.05
N LEU A 27 -5.51 -0.47 -21.11
CA LEU A 27 -5.44 0.49 -20.01
C LEU A 27 -6.14 -0.04 -18.75
N MET A 28 -7.32 -0.64 -18.89
CA MET A 28 -8.08 -1.23 -17.78
C MET A 28 -7.32 -2.41 -17.15
N GLN A 29 -6.74 -3.29 -17.97
CA GLN A 29 -5.90 -4.40 -17.50
C GLN A 29 -4.64 -3.93 -16.77
N ALA A 30 -3.97 -2.89 -17.28
CA ALA A 30 -2.80 -2.31 -16.63
C ALA A 30 -3.12 -1.67 -15.26
N ALA A 31 -4.38 -1.31 -15.04
CA ALA A 31 -4.89 -0.66 -13.83
C ALA A 31 -5.57 -1.63 -12.83
N ASP A 32 -5.12 -2.89 -12.80
CA ASP A 32 -5.68 -3.98 -11.98
C ASP A 32 -7.17 -4.21 -12.28
N ASP A 33 -7.48 -4.45 -13.56
CA ASP A 33 -8.83 -4.71 -14.10
C ASP A 33 -9.87 -3.68 -13.61
N ALA A 34 -9.56 -2.40 -13.82
CA ALA A 34 -10.46 -1.31 -13.46
C ALA A 34 -11.81 -1.43 -14.19
N PRO A 35 -12.95 -1.13 -13.53
CA PRO A 35 -14.28 -1.33 -14.12
C PRO A 35 -14.63 -0.31 -15.20
N THR A 36 -13.94 0.84 -15.26
CA THR A 36 -14.08 1.86 -16.32
C THR A 36 -12.73 2.43 -16.75
N ILE A 37 -12.71 3.09 -17.92
CA ILE A 37 -11.51 3.72 -18.47
C ILE A 37 -11.11 4.94 -17.64
N GLU A 38 -12.07 5.73 -17.17
CA GLU A 38 -11.81 6.89 -16.31
C GLU A 38 -11.14 6.46 -15.00
N GLU A 39 -11.58 5.33 -14.43
CA GLU A 39 -10.99 4.75 -13.23
C GLU A 39 -9.62 4.14 -13.53
N ALA A 40 -9.43 3.51 -14.70
CA ALA A 40 -8.12 3.03 -15.14
C ALA A 40 -7.10 4.18 -15.27
N VAL A 41 -7.48 5.26 -15.95
CA VAL A 41 -6.66 6.47 -16.09
C VAL A 41 -6.37 7.07 -14.73
N LEU A 42 -7.36 7.18 -13.84
CA LEU A 42 -7.16 7.68 -12.48
C LEU A 42 -6.16 6.81 -11.70
N ARG A 43 -6.30 5.49 -11.70
CA ARG A 43 -5.40 4.56 -11.00
C ARG A 43 -3.96 4.60 -11.55
N LEU A 44 -3.79 4.77 -12.86
CA LEU A 44 -2.49 4.88 -13.51
C LEU A 44 -1.84 6.25 -13.29
N THR A 45 -2.61 7.34 -13.33
CA THR A 45 -2.10 8.72 -13.20
C THR A 45 -1.90 9.16 -11.76
N SER A 46 -2.74 8.70 -10.83
CA SER A 46 -2.56 8.92 -9.39
C SER A 46 -1.41 8.12 -8.80
N GLY A 47 -0.79 7.23 -9.58
CA GLY A 47 0.28 6.35 -9.16
C GLY A 47 -0.23 5.36 -8.13
N ARG A 48 -0.89 4.28 -8.57
CA ARG A 48 -1.39 3.15 -7.75
C ARG A 48 -1.65 3.53 -6.29
N PRO A 49 -2.89 3.89 -5.88
CA PRO A 49 -3.21 3.81 -4.47
C PRO A 49 -2.90 2.37 -4.07
N ARG A 50 -1.88 2.17 -3.23
CA ARG A 50 -1.56 0.85 -2.70
C ARG A 50 -2.78 0.44 -1.89
N VAL A 51 -3.71 -0.29 -2.48
CA VAL A 51 -4.83 -0.92 -1.78
C VAL A 51 -4.29 -2.17 -1.06
N HIS A 52 -3.26 -1.93 -0.26
CA HIS A 52 -2.77 -2.71 0.86
C HIS A 52 -2.12 -1.74 1.87
N ASP A 53 -2.69 -0.56 2.10
CA ASP A 53 -2.51 0.14 3.37
C ASP A 53 -3.32 -0.60 4.46
N THR A 54 -3.03 -1.89 4.67
CA THR A 54 -2.95 -2.35 6.05
C THR A 54 -1.82 -1.53 6.63
N ASP A 55 -2.12 -0.62 7.56
CA ASP A 55 -1.12 0.11 8.34
C ASP A 55 0.12 -0.78 8.48
N GLU A 56 1.24 -0.41 7.85
CA GLU A 56 2.44 -1.25 7.84
C GLU A 56 2.90 -1.39 9.30
N THR A 57 2.51 -2.50 9.93
CA THR A 57 2.88 -2.77 11.31
C THR A 57 4.32 -3.28 11.32
N VAL A 58 5.24 -2.43 11.76
CA VAL A 58 6.64 -2.81 11.97
C VAL A 58 6.80 -3.45 13.35
N THR A 59 7.47 -4.61 13.41
CA THR A 59 7.88 -5.21 14.68
C THR A 59 9.14 -4.53 15.18
N VAL A 60 9.06 -3.88 16.33
CA VAL A 60 10.19 -3.20 16.98
C VAL A 60 10.62 -4.00 18.21
N ASN A 61 11.83 -4.54 18.18
CA ASN A 61 12.42 -5.27 19.32
C ASN A 61 13.32 -4.33 20.12
N THR A 62 12.89 -3.95 21.33
CA THR A 62 13.62 -3.05 22.22
C THR A 62 13.93 -3.72 23.56
N ARG A 63 15.06 -3.33 24.17
CA ARG A 63 15.47 -3.80 25.48
C ARG A 63 15.26 -2.71 26.51
N PHE A 64 14.61 -3.05 27.61
CA PHE A 64 14.35 -2.15 28.75
C PHE A 64 14.91 -2.75 30.05
N PRO A 65 15.25 -1.91 31.04
CA PRO A 65 15.55 -2.37 32.38
C PRO A 65 14.37 -3.15 32.98
N LYS A 66 14.66 -4.23 33.72
CA LYS A 66 13.63 -5.10 34.30
C LYS A 66 12.63 -4.34 35.18
N THR A 67 13.12 -3.41 36.00
CA THR A 67 12.29 -2.57 36.88
C THR A 67 11.25 -1.74 36.11
N LEU A 68 11.61 -1.25 34.92
CA LEU A 68 10.69 -0.51 34.06
C LEU A 68 9.65 -1.45 33.42
N VAL A 69 10.05 -2.65 33.02
CA VAL A 69 9.13 -3.66 32.47
C VAL A 69 8.10 -4.06 33.53
N ASP A 70 8.54 -4.34 34.76
CA ASP A 70 7.67 -4.71 35.88
C ASP A 70 6.66 -3.58 36.18
N TRP A 71 7.13 -2.32 36.14
CA TRP A 71 6.25 -1.17 36.29
C TRP A 71 5.23 -1.07 35.14
N LEU A 72 5.66 -1.20 33.89
CA LEU A 72 4.77 -1.17 32.71
C LEU A 72 3.70 -2.27 32.77
N ASP A 73 4.07 -3.47 33.20
CA ASP A 73 3.12 -4.58 33.38
C ASP A 73 2.05 -4.25 34.42
N SER A 74 2.46 -3.70 35.58
CA SER A 74 1.52 -3.29 36.62
C SER A 74 0.52 -2.23 36.15
N GLN A 75 0.96 -1.32 35.26
CA GLN A 75 0.08 -0.29 34.71
C GLN A 75 -0.84 -0.86 33.63
N ALA A 76 -0.32 -1.75 32.79
CA ALA A 76 -1.08 -2.41 31.74
C ALA A 76 -2.23 -3.26 32.33
N GLU A 77 -1.95 -4.00 33.41
CA GLU A 77 -2.95 -4.79 34.14
C GLU A 77 -4.06 -3.90 34.72
N LYS A 78 -3.72 -2.79 35.38
CA LYS A 78 -4.70 -1.83 35.93
C LYS A 78 -5.63 -1.24 34.87
N LEU A 79 -5.12 -1.07 33.65
CA LEU A 79 -5.85 -0.48 32.53
C LEU A 79 -6.57 -1.54 31.67
N GLY A 80 -6.37 -2.83 31.94
CA GLY A 80 -6.95 -3.92 31.15
C GLY A 80 -6.43 -3.98 29.70
N ILE A 81 -5.23 -3.47 29.45
CA ILE A 81 -4.60 -3.44 28.12
C ILE A 81 -3.28 -4.21 28.11
N THR A 82 -2.77 -4.51 26.92
CA THR A 82 -1.45 -5.14 26.79
C THR A 82 -0.31 -4.16 27.00
N ARG A 83 0.85 -4.65 27.45
CA ARG A 83 2.09 -3.84 27.57
C ARG A 83 2.42 -3.08 26.29
N SER A 84 2.29 -3.74 25.13
CA SER A 84 2.56 -3.15 23.83
C SER A 84 1.59 -2.00 23.49
N GLN A 85 0.32 -2.12 23.85
CA GLN A 85 -0.66 -1.04 23.70
C GLN A 85 -0.34 0.13 24.63
N LEU A 86 0.00 -0.14 25.88
CA LEU A 86 0.41 0.90 26.82
C LEU A 86 1.62 1.69 26.30
N LEU A 87 2.66 0.99 25.81
CA LEU A 87 3.84 1.62 25.22
C LEU A 87 3.48 2.49 24.01
N ARG A 88 2.64 1.98 23.08
CA ARG A 88 2.18 2.76 21.93
C ARG A 88 1.46 4.05 22.36
N ASN A 89 0.58 3.97 23.36
CA ASN A 89 -0.15 5.14 23.86
C ASN A 89 0.80 6.18 24.48
N ILE A 90 1.78 5.73 25.27
CA ILE A 90 2.78 6.62 25.87
C ILE A 90 3.60 7.32 24.77
N THR A 91 4.10 6.57 23.79
CA THR A 91 4.91 7.11 22.69
C THR A 91 4.09 8.09 21.83
N TYR A 92 2.85 7.74 21.48
CA TYR A 92 1.97 8.61 20.71
C TYR A 92 1.68 9.93 21.44
N ASN A 93 1.38 9.85 22.75
CA ASN A 93 1.15 11.04 23.56
C ASN A 93 2.41 11.92 23.66
N ALA A 94 3.58 11.31 23.85
CA ALA A 94 4.85 12.03 23.89
C ALA A 94 5.14 12.76 22.57
N MET A 95 4.91 12.12 21.43
CA MET A 95 5.06 12.73 20.09
C MET A 95 4.09 13.88 19.85
N ARG A 96 2.87 13.83 20.42
CA ARG A 96 1.88 14.91 20.28
C ARG A 96 2.22 16.15 21.09
N THR A 97 2.98 15.98 22.17
CA THR A 97 3.38 17.08 23.07
C THR A 97 4.76 17.64 22.81
N ALA A 98 5.53 17.01 21.91
CA ALA A 98 6.86 17.45 21.49
C ALA A 98 6.77 18.44 20.32
#